data_AF-A0A3B9TXX0-F1
#
_entry.id   AF-A0A3B9TXX0-F1
#
_cell.length_a   1.000
_cell.length_b   1.000
_cell.length_c   1.000
_cell.angle_alpha   90.00
_cell.angle_beta   90.00
_cell.angle_gamma   90.00
#
_symmetry.space_group_name_H-M   'P 1'
#
loop_
_entity.id
_entity.type
_entity.pdbx_description
1 polymer ?
#
loop_
_entity_poly.entity_id
_entity_poly.type
_entity_poly.pdbx_seq_one_letter_code
_entity_poly.pdbx_strand_id
1 'polypeptide(L)'
;MPEAAKAGIAVDRHQRGWMAQGLANLEGSATHDAKEVFFWGRDVDADDEQVKAGLPLVHPNQWPDGAAPFLRTGILPYYRAVMALGLRILECLAIGL
;
A
#
# COMPACT_ATOMS: atom_id res chain seq x y z
N MET A 1 -2.66 6.14 -15.98
CA MET A 1 -1.99 7.47 -15.89
C MET A 1 -0.76 7.45 -16.79
N PRO A 2 -0.36 8.60 -17.38
CA PRO A 2 0.91 8.72 -18.08
C PRO A 2 2.08 8.35 -17.16
N GLU A 3 3.12 7.73 -17.70
CA GLU A 3 4.26 7.24 -16.91
C GLU A 3 4.97 8.37 -16.15
N ALA A 4 5.16 9.53 -16.78
CA ALA A 4 5.72 10.71 -16.11
C ALA A 4 4.90 11.14 -14.87
N ALA A 5 3.57 10.98 -14.89
CA ALA A 5 2.73 11.28 -13.75
C ALA A 5 2.87 10.22 -12.64
N LYS A 6 3.06 8.94 -13.00
CA LYS A 6 3.33 7.87 -12.04
C LYS A 6 4.74 7.99 -11.42
N ALA A 7 5.71 8.44 -12.19
CA ALA A 7 7.06 8.73 -11.69
C ALA A 7 7.08 9.83 -10.61
N GLY A 8 6.12 10.76 -10.64
CA GLY A 8 5.95 11.79 -9.60
C GLY A 8 5.50 11.25 -8.24
N ILE A 9 5.10 9.98 -8.14
CA ILE A 9 4.70 9.29 -6.91
C ILE A 9 5.53 8.02 -6.68
N ALA A 10 6.80 8.01 -7.12
CA ALA A 10 7.67 6.85 -7.01
C ALA A 10 7.81 6.33 -5.57
N VAL A 11 8.03 5.02 -5.41
CA VAL A 11 8.22 4.40 -4.09
C VAL A 11 9.25 5.14 -3.25
N ASP A 12 8.86 5.54 -2.04
CA ASP A 12 9.72 6.21 -1.08
C ASP A 12 10.44 5.21 -0.15
N ARG A 13 11.26 5.74 0.76
CA ARG A 13 11.96 4.96 1.79
C ARG A 13 11.02 4.22 2.76
N HIS A 14 9.74 4.57 2.78
CA HIS A 14 8.72 3.99 3.65
C HIS A 14 7.85 2.95 2.93
N GLN A 15 8.23 2.56 1.70
CA GLN A 15 7.48 1.61 0.87
C GLN A 15 6.06 2.12 0.61
N ARG A 16 5.93 3.39 0.22
CA ARG A 16 4.69 4.02 -0.24
C ARG A 16 4.91 4.54 -1.65
N GLY A 17 3.93 4.38 -2.54
CA GLY A 17 3.99 4.93 -3.89
C GLY A 17 4.12 3.88 -4.98
N TRP A 18 4.43 4.33 -6.18
CA TRP A 18 4.45 3.55 -7.41
C TRP A 18 5.83 2.97 -7.72
N MET A 19 5.84 1.69 -8.07
CA MET A 19 7.03 0.96 -8.53
C MET A 19 6.85 0.62 -10.01
N ALA A 20 7.79 1.12 -10.81
CA ALA A 20 7.86 0.83 -12.23
C ALA A 20 8.09 -0.66 -12.50
N GLN A 21 7.72 -1.10 -13.71
CA GLN A 21 7.94 -2.47 -14.15
C GLN A 21 9.43 -2.83 -14.10
N GLY A 22 9.72 -4.08 -13.76
CA GLY A 22 11.08 -4.63 -13.72
C GLY A 22 11.96 -4.18 -12.56
N LEU A 23 11.42 -3.42 -11.59
CA LEU A 23 12.14 -3.09 -10.34
C LEU A 23 11.98 -4.15 -9.24
N ALA A 24 11.02 -5.06 -9.39
CA ALA A 24 10.91 -6.26 -8.56
C ALA A 24 11.41 -7.47 -9.35
N ASN A 25 12.49 -8.09 -8.88
CA ASN A 25 12.97 -9.37 -9.38
C ASN A 25 12.57 -10.45 -8.38
N LEU A 26 11.77 -11.42 -8.83
CA LEU A 26 11.58 -12.65 -8.09
C LEU A 26 12.90 -13.45 -8.15
N GLU A 27 13.41 -13.85 -6.99
CA GLU A 27 14.63 -14.67 -6.91
C GLU A 27 14.43 -15.97 -7.73
N GLY A 28 15.29 -16.19 -8.72
CA GLY A 28 15.21 -17.34 -9.63
C GLY A 28 14.40 -17.16 -10.91
N SER A 29 13.84 -15.97 -11.18
CA SER A 29 13.12 -15.72 -12.44
C SER A 29 14.07 -15.43 -13.62
N ALA A 30 13.80 -16.04 -14.78
CA ALA A 30 14.51 -15.77 -16.04
C ALA A 30 14.14 -14.43 -16.69
N THR A 31 13.01 -13.84 -16.28
CA THR A 31 12.51 -12.55 -16.81
C THR A 31 12.04 -11.63 -15.69
N HIS A 32 12.19 -10.33 -15.90
CA HIS A 32 11.65 -9.30 -15.01
C HIS A 32 10.12 -9.43 -14.91
N ASP A 33 9.54 -9.17 -13.74
CA ASP A 33 8.09 -9.22 -13.58
C ASP A 33 7.41 -8.17 -14.47
N ALA A 34 6.47 -8.61 -15.31
CA ALA A 34 5.65 -7.74 -16.17
C ALA A 34 4.53 -7.03 -15.39
N LYS A 35 4.84 -6.54 -14.18
CA LYS A 35 3.89 -5.85 -13.30
C LYS A 35 4.45 -4.51 -12.84
N GLU A 36 3.58 -3.51 -12.76
CA GLU A 36 3.80 -2.33 -11.95
C GLU A 36 3.05 -2.52 -10.62
N VAL A 37 3.52 -1.88 -9.55
CA VAL A 37 2.93 -2.02 -8.21
C VAL A 37 2.69 -0.63 -7.63
N PHE A 38 1.58 -0.47 -6.91
CA PHE A 38 1.34 0.70 -6.06
C PHE A 38 1.27 0.24 -4.61
N PHE A 39 2.27 0.64 -3.82
CA PHE A 39 2.37 0.30 -2.41
C PHE A 39 1.63 1.32 -1.55
N TRP A 40 0.74 0.81 -0.69
CA TRP A 40 0.08 1.58 0.37
C TRP A 40 0.02 0.75 1.66
N GLY A 41 -0.23 1.43 2.77
CA GLY A 41 -0.54 0.82 4.05
C GLY A 41 -1.84 1.38 4.64
N ARG A 42 -2.04 1.14 5.95
CA ARG A 42 -3.09 1.82 6.73
C ARG A 42 -2.99 3.32 6.52
N ASP A 43 -4.12 3.95 6.24
CA ASP A 43 -4.20 5.39 6.02
C ASP A 43 -3.99 6.12 7.36
N VAL A 44 -2.98 6.97 7.41
CA VAL A 44 -2.61 7.79 8.59
C VAL A 44 -2.23 9.18 8.12
N ASP A 45 -2.62 10.17 8.91
CA ASP A 45 -2.21 11.56 8.69
C ASP A 45 -0.78 11.79 9.19
N ALA A 46 -0.10 12.79 8.63
CA ALA A 46 1.26 13.15 9.05
C ALA A 46 1.32 13.58 10.53
N ASP A 47 0.20 14.06 11.08
CA ASP A 47 0.07 14.48 12.47
C ASP A 47 -0.38 13.37 13.43
N ASP A 48 -0.56 12.14 12.95
CA ASP A 48 -0.87 10.99 13.82
C ASP A 48 0.26 10.77 14.83
N GLU A 49 -0.09 10.56 16.10
CA GLU A 49 0.88 10.38 17.18
C GLU A 49 1.84 9.19 16.94
N GLN A 50 1.39 8.13 16.26
CA GLN A 50 2.24 7.00 15.90
C GLN A 50 3.23 7.35 14.79
N VAL A 51 2.84 8.23 13.86
CA VAL A 51 3.74 8.77 12.83
C VAL A 51 4.79 9.66 13.50
N LYS A 52 4.39 10.56 14.40
CA LYS A 52 5.31 11.40 15.18
C LYS A 52 6.25 10.58 16.07
N ALA A 53 5.75 9.51 16.66
CA ALA A 53 6.55 8.56 17.44
C ALA A 53 7.50 7.71 16.59
N GLY A 54 7.43 7.79 15.27
CA GLY A 54 8.32 7.07 14.36
C GLY A 54 8.11 5.56 14.38
N LEU A 55 6.87 5.10 14.60
CA LEU A 55 6.59 3.66 14.61
C LEU A 55 6.93 3.04 13.24
N PRO A 56 7.63 1.89 13.22
CA PRO A 56 7.96 1.22 11.97
C PRO A 56 6.72 0.96 11.12
N LEU A 57 6.83 1.21 9.82
CA LEU A 57 5.77 0.99 8.81
C LEU A 57 4.51 1.85 8.98
N VAL A 58 4.51 2.83 9.89
CA VAL A 58 3.40 3.78 10.07
C VAL A 58 3.77 5.12 9.44
N HIS A 59 3.40 5.27 8.17
CA HIS A 59 3.72 6.47 7.38
C HIS A 59 2.57 6.82 6.44
N PRO A 60 2.33 8.13 6.19
CA PRO A 60 1.33 8.59 5.23
C PRO A 60 1.52 7.98 3.84
N ASN A 61 0.41 7.66 3.17
CA ASN A 61 0.42 7.12 1.82
C ASN A 61 0.65 8.22 0.77
N GLN A 62 1.31 7.89 -0.34
CA GLN A 62 1.47 8.79 -1.50
C GLN A 62 0.26 8.70 -2.44
N TRP A 63 -0.90 9.17 -2.00
CA TRP A 63 -2.13 9.12 -2.81
C TRP A 63 -2.05 10.09 -4.02
N PRO A 64 -2.31 9.63 -5.25
CA PRO A 64 -2.31 10.47 -6.43
C PRO A 64 -3.65 11.21 -6.63
N ASP A 65 -4.12 11.92 -5.61
CA ASP A 65 -5.47 12.49 -5.58
C ASP A 65 -5.75 13.47 -6.74
N GLY A 66 -4.72 14.16 -7.25
CA GLY A 66 -4.86 15.08 -8.39
C GLY A 66 -5.03 14.40 -9.75
N ALA A 67 -4.63 13.13 -9.91
CA ALA A 67 -4.60 12.45 -11.21
C ALA A 67 -5.31 11.09 -11.23
N ALA A 68 -5.46 10.45 -10.08
CA ALA A 68 -6.15 9.18 -9.87
C ALA A 68 -6.77 9.09 -8.46
N PRO A 69 -7.70 9.99 -8.10
CA PRO A 69 -8.38 9.96 -6.80
C PRO A 69 -9.17 8.65 -6.60
N PHE A 70 -9.53 7.96 -7.68
CA PHE A 70 -10.21 6.67 -7.66
C PHE A 70 -9.40 5.57 -6.95
N LEU A 71 -8.06 5.67 -6.88
CA LEU A 71 -7.24 4.69 -6.18
C LEU A 71 -7.58 4.67 -4.71
N ARG A 72 -7.55 5.83 -4.05
CA ARG A 72 -7.88 5.95 -2.62
C ARG A 72 -9.34 5.61 -2.36
N THR A 73 -10.25 6.19 -3.14
CA THR A 73 -11.70 6.03 -2.90
C THR A 73 -12.20 4.61 -3.21
N GLY A 74 -11.60 3.93 -4.18
CA GLY A 74 -11.94 2.56 -4.55
C GLY A 74 -11.34 1.51 -3.61
N ILE A 75 -10.09 1.69 -3.18
CA ILE A 75 -9.38 0.65 -2.40
C ILE A 75 -9.75 0.64 -0.91
N LEU A 76 -9.96 1.81 -0.29
CA LEU A 76 -10.15 1.89 1.16
C LEU A 76 -11.40 1.15 1.66
N PRO A 77 -12.56 1.18 0.97
CA PRO A 77 -13.70 0.34 1.34
C PRO A 77 -13.38 -1.15 1.32
N TYR A 78 -12.68 -1.62 0.28
CA TYR A 78 -12.24 -3.01 0.18
C TYR A 78 -11.26 -3.39 1.30
N TYR A 79 -10.26 -2.54 1.56
CA TYR A 79 -9.32 -2.72 2.65
C TYR A 79 -10.02 -2.89 4.01
N ARG A 80 -10.97 -2.00 4.33
CA ARG A 80 -11.74 -2.09 5.58
C ARG A 80 -12.55 -3.38 5.67
N ALA A 81 -13.17 -3.81 4.57
CA ALA A 81 -13.92 -5.07 4.53
C ALA A 81 -13.03 -6.30 4.76
N VAL A 82 -11.85 -6.33 4.12
CA VAL A 82 -10.87 -7.42 4.31
C VAL A 82 -10.33 -7.43 5.74
N MET A 83 -10.04 -6.27 6.33
CA MET A 83 -9.60 -6.18 7.72
C MET A 83 -10.66 -6.70 8.69
N ALA A 84 -11.93 -6.33 8.50
CA ALA A 84 -13.04 -6.83 9.31
C ALA A 84 -13.21 -8.35 9.20
N LEU A 85 -13.08 -8.90 7.99
CA LEU A 85 -13.08 -10.34 7.77
C LEU A 85 -11.90 -11.02 8.46
N GLY A 86 -10.70 -10.44 8.39
CA GLY A 86 -9.51 -10.96 9.04
C GLY A 86 -9.68 -11.07 10.56
N LEU A 87 -10.24 -10.05 11.20
CA LEU A 87 -10.55 -10.07 12.63
C LEU A 87 -11.54 -11.21 12.96
N ARG A 88 -12.58 -11.40 12.15
CA ARG A 88 -13.55 -12.48 12.34
C ARG A 88 -12.92 -13.87 12.24
N ILE A 89 -11.99 -14.06 11.31
CA ILE A 89 -11.24 -15.31 11.18
C ILE A 89 -10.36 -15.54 12.42
N LEU A 90 -9.66 -14.50 12.90
CA LEU A 90 -8.83 -14.60 14.09
C LEU A 90 -9.64 -14.92 15.35
N GLU A 91 -10.85 -14.37 15.49
CA GLU A 91 -11.78 -14.73 16.58
C GLU A 91 -12.13 -16.22 16.55
N CYS A 92 -12.50 -16.75 15.39
CA CYS A 92 -12.83 -18.17 15.23
C CYS A 92 -11.65 -19.07 15.56
N LEU A 93 -10.43 -18.67 15.16
CA LEU A 93 -9.20 -19.39 15.49
C LEU A 93 -8.92 -19.37 16.99
N ALA A 94 -9.10 -18.24 17.65
CA ALA A 94 -8.88 -18.11 19.10
C ALA A 94 -9.86 -18.94 19.94
N ILE A 95 -11.06 -19.22 19.42
CA ILE A 95 -12.04 -20.11 20.08
C ILE A 95 -11.68 -21.58 19.86
N GLY A 96 -11.09 -21.93 18.71
CA GLY A 96 -10.84 -23.30 18.29
C GLY A 96 -9.47 -23.88 18.65
N LEU A 97 -8.56 -23.08 19.20
CA LEU A 97 -7.21 -23.44 19.63
C LEU A 97 -7.04 -23.25 21.14
#